data_AF-A0A937DB77-F1
#
_entry.id   AF-A0A937DB77-F1
#
_cell.length_a   1.000
_cell.length_b   1.000
_cell.length_c   1.000
_cell.angle_alpha   90.00
_cell.angle_beta   90.00
_cell.angle_gamma   90.00
#
_symmetry.space_group_name_H-M   'P 1'
#
loop_
_entity.id
_entity.type
_entity.pdbx_description
1 polymer ?
#
loop_
_entity_poly.entity_id
_entity_poly.type
_entity_poly.pdbx_seq_one_letter_code
_entity_poly.pdbx_strand_id
1 'polypeptide(L)'
;MSTENEILAEVDTLKARFSDTKSLYREVCALLFFRYGITPTTNKLYQYVRKGTMSTPAEALGRFWDELRSKARVEIDHPDLPVELKATAAEAIAGIWRHATASARGELEALRIEARADLEQARRELQEGNAAVEAARLRGEELLNQLGAAKAATQAVRNDLEAERRAHAGTAARLQEVQTQLGQAREQQQRLQDGFSAELAKVRDAVAQADQRAAAAERRALLEVEQERQARTKADKLAEALRGQMATQEAQGRQKELAQAEITARLQSRVDALQAATQRRGIDNEALQHQVAQLRDQLQASQQEATKYRTEAETVQALLQRLNPAPAAAVKSSRRKPAS
;
A
#
# COMPACT_ATOMS: atom_id res chain seq x y z
N MET A 1 9.34 99.51 -3.55
CA MET A 1 9.38 100.44 -4.69
C MET A 1 10.24 101.61 -4.28
N SER A 2 11.24 101.98 -5.07
CA SER A 2 12.17 103.04 -4.66
C SER A 2 11.44 104.38 -4.62
N THR A 3 11.65 105.17 -3.59
CA THR A 3 11.05 106.51 -3.40
C THR A 3 11.27 107.42 -4.62
N GLU A 4 12.36 107.21 -5.34
CA GLU A 4 12.69 107.92 -6.59
C GLU A 4 11.75 107.59 -7.75
N ASN A 5 11.24 106.36 -7.85
CA ASN A 5 10.29 105.96 -8.89
C ASN A 5 8.90 106.56 -8.64
N GLU A 6 8.52 106.71 -7.38
CA GLU A 6 7.27 107.37 -6.99
C GLU A 6 7.33 108.88 -7.27
N ILE A 7 8.46 109.53 -6.96
CA ILE A 7 8.70 110.95 -7.31
C ILE A 7 8.60 111.16 -8.82
N LEU A 8 9.22 110.30 -9.63
CA LEU A 8 9.17 110.40 -11.09
C LEU A 8 7.75 110.27 -11.63
N ALA A 9 6.98 109.30 -11.14
CA ALA A 9 5.59 109.10 -11.55
C ALA A 9 4.73 110.33 -11.24
N GLU A 10 4.87 110.92 -10.05
CA GLU A 10 4.12 112.13 -9.68
C GLU A 10 4.57 113.36 -10.47
N VAL A 11 5.86 113.51 -10.72
CA VAL A 11 6.39 114.58 -11.59
C VAL A 11 5.83 114.46 -13.01
N ASP A 12 5.66 113.24 -13.53
CA ASP A 12 5.06 113.03 -14.85
C ASP A 12 3.56 113.37 -14.87
N THR A 13 2.82 113.12 -13.78
CA THR A 13 1.45 113.63 -13.65
C THR A 13 1.39 115.17 -13.60
N LEU A 14 2.36 115.82 -12.96
CA LEU A 14 2.47 117.28 -12.93
C LEU A 14 2.82 117.85 -14.31
N LYS A 15 3.68 117.19 -15.08
CA LYS A 15 4.00 117.56 -16.48
C LYS A 15 2.78 117.54 -17.38
N ALA A 16 1.82 116.66 -17.14
CA ALA A 16 0.58 116.59 -17.91
C ALA A 16 -0.41 117.73 -17.56
N ARG A 17 -0.34 118.25 -16.33
CA ARG A 17 -1.27 119.27 -15.81
C ARG A 17 -0.78 120.71 -16.04
N PHE A 18 0.54 120.93 -16.01
CA PHE A 18 1.12 122.27 -16.17
C PHE A 18 1.87 122.37 -17.50
N SER A 19 1.34 123.18 -18.41
CA SER A 19 1.97 123.48 -19.71
C SER A 19 3.09 124.52 -19.60
N ASP A 20 3.01 125.42 -18.63
CA ASP A 20 4.06 126.40 -18.34
C ASP A 20 5.23 125.77 -17.56
N THR A 21 6.45 126.00 -18.06
CA THR A 21 7.68 125.42 -17.51
C THR A 21 8.02 126.02 -16.14
N LYS A 22 7.78 127.32 -15.93
CA LYS A 22 8.09 127.98 -14.64
C LYS A 22 7.16 127.49 -13.53
N SER A 23 5.87 127.39 -13.84
CA SER A 23 4.86 126.85 -12.92
C SER A 23 5.12 125.38 -12.57
N LEU A 24 5.50 124.56 -13.56
CA LEU A 24 5.88 123.17 -13.33
C LEU A 24 7.07 123.04 -12.37
N TYR A 25 8.12 123.85 -12.53
CA TYR A 25 9.27 123.83 -11.61
C TYR A 25 8.88 124.20 -10.17
N ARG A 26 7.95 125.14 -9.97
CA ARG A 26 7.46 125.51 -8.63
C ARG A 26 6.71 124.35 -7.95
N GLU A 27 5.81 123.68 -8.67
CA GLU A 27 5.06 122.54 -8.10
C GLU A 27 5.96 121.34 -7.80
N VAL A 28 6.99 121.11 -8.62
CA VAL A 28 8.00 120.09 -8.33
C VAL A 28 8.86 120.47 -7.13
N CYS A 29 9.20 121.75 -6.94
CA CYS A 29 9.84 122.21 -5.69
C CYS A 29 8.95 121.93 -4.47
N ALA A 30 7.66 122.23 -4.57
CA ALA A 30 6.69 121.98 -3.50
C ALA A 30 6.54 120.49 -3.20
N LEU A 31 6.45 119.64 -4.23
CA LEU A 31 6.37 118.18 -4.09
C LEU A 31 7.60 117.62 -3.38
N LEU A 32 8.80 117.98 -3.85
CA LEU A 32 10.05 117.50 -3.23
C LEU A 32 10.15 117.94 -1.76
N PHE A 33 9.86 119.21 -1.48
CA PHE A 33 10.04 119.78 -0.15
C PHE A 33 8.98 119.31 0.85
N PHE A 34 7.68 119.41 0.51
CA PHE A 34 6.60 119.14 1.47
C PHE A 34 6.24 117.67 1.59
N ARG A 35 6.27 116.90 0.49
CA ARG A 35 5.80 115.51 0.49
C ARG A 35 6.93 114.53 0.76
N TYR A 36 8.11 114.79 0.20
CA TYR A 36 9.26 113.90 0.32
C TYR A 36 10.35 114.40 1.29
N GLY A 37 10.24 115.64 1.80
CA GLY A 37 11.23 116.21 2.72
C GLY A 37 12.61 116.44 2.10
N ILE A 38 12.72 116.42 0.77
CA ILE A 38 13.99 116.60 0.05
C ILE A 38 14.14 118.09 -0.27
N THR A 39 15.28 118.68 0.09
CA THR A 39 15.60 120.06 -0.29
C THR A 39 15.74 120.16 -1.82
N PRO A 40 14.86 120.92 -2.51
CA PRO A 40 14.97 121.06 -3.96
C PRO A 40 16.27 121.80 -4.30
N THR A 41 17.06 121.19 -5.18
CA THR A 41 18.28 121.80 -5.75
C THR A 41 18.12 121.95 -7.25
N THR A 42 18.79 122.93 -7.84
CA THR A 42 18.75 123.21 -9.28
C THR A 42 19.02 121.95 -10.11
N ASN A 43 19.99 121.13 -9.70
CA ASN A 43 20.37 119.89 -10.39
C ASN A 43 19.26 118.82 -10.31
N LYS A 44 18.66 118.60 -9.12
CA LYS A 44 17.57 117.63 -8.97
C LYS A 44 16.33 118.03 -9.74
N LEU A 45 15.95 119.31 -9.70
CA LEU A 45 14.82 119.83 -10.46
C LEU A 45 15.00 119.60 -11.97
N TYR A 46 16.20 119.89 -12.48
CA TYR A 46 16.52 119.64 -13.88
C TYR A 46 16.45 118.16 -14.24
N GLN A 47 16.94 117.26 -13.38
CA GLN A 47 16.94 115.81 -13.61
C GLN A 47 15.52 115.23 -13.70
N TYR A 48 14.57 115.73 -12.90
CA TYR A 48 13.19 115.24 -12.88
C TYR A 48 12.29 115.88 -13.96
N VAL A 49 12.45 117.19 -14.23
CA VAL A 49 11.57 117.93 -15.16
C VAL A 49 12.09 117.91 -16.61
N ARG A 50 13.41 117.94 -16.82
CA ARG A 50 14.09 117.88 -18.13
C ARG A 50 13.48 118.80 -19.21
N LYS A 51 13.04 120.01 -18.84
CA LYS A 51 12.47 121.03 -19.74
C LYS A 51 13.02 122.42 -19.46
N GLY A 52 13.19 123.24 -20.51
CA GLY A 52 13.63 124.64 -20.38
C GLY A 52 15.15 124.83 -20.44
N THR A 53 15.58 126.10 -20.40
CA THR A 53 17.00 126.48 -20.42
C THR A 53 17.64 126.34 -19.04
N MET A 54 18.97 126.23 -18.99
CA MET A 54 19.74 125.98 -17.77
C MET A 54 19.50 127.00 -16.62
N SER A 55 19.05 128.22 -16.91
CA SER A 55 18.75 129.24 -15.88
C SER A 55 17.36 129.14 -15.26
N THR A 56 16.42 128.41 -15.89
CA THR A 56 15.01 128.35 -15.47
C THR A 56 14.79 127.65 -14.11
N PRO A 57 15.46 126.52 -13.79
CA PRO A 57 15.29 125.87 -12.50
C PRO A 57 15.83 126.69 -11.33
N ALA A 58 16.90 127.48 -11.55
CA ALA A 58 17.49 128.32 -10.51
C ALA A 58 16.59 129.52 -10.16
N GLU A 59 15.98 130.16 -11.17
CA GLU A 59 15.03 131.26 -10.96
C GLU A 59 13.76 130.79 -10.24
N ALA A 60 13.20 129.63 -10.65
CA ALA A 60 12.01 129.05 -10.02
C ALA A 60 12.28 128.62 -8.57
N LEU A 61 13.46 128.04 -8.29
CA LEU A 61 13.87 127.68 -6.94
C LEU A 61 14.02 128.91 -6.03
N GLY A 62 14.64 129.99 -6.53
CA GLY A 62 14.76 131.25 -5.80
C GLY A 62 13.40 131.83 -5.40
N ARG A 63 12.50 131.96 -6.39
CA ARG A 63 11.13 132.45 -6.15
C ARG A 63 10.33 131.57 -5.18
N PHE A 64 10.46 130.24 -5.28
CA PHE A 64 9.82 129.31 -4.35
C PHE A 64 10.24 129.55 -2.89
N TRP A 65 11.55 129.71 -2.65
CA TRP A 65 12.04 129.98 -1.29
C TRP A 65 11.64 131.36 -0.78
N ASP A 66 11.57 132.37 -1.65
CA ASP A 66 11.10 133.71 -1.29
C ASP A 66 9.61 133.70 -0.92
N GLU A 67 8.76 133.02 -1.70
CA GLU A 67 7.33 132.82 -1.40
C GLU A 67 7.10 132.00 -0.13
N LEU A 68 7.91 130.97 0.09
CA LEU A 68 7.80 130.15 1.30
C LEU A 68 8.18 130.95 2.54
N ARG A 69 9.25 131.75 2.46
CA ARG A 69 9.70 132.62 3.55
C ARG A 69 8.69 133.72 3.86
N SER A 70 8.03 134.30 2.86
CA SER A 70 7.00 135.30 3.09
C SER A 70 5.73 134.71 3.73
N LYS A 71 5.29 133.53 3.29
CA LYS A 71 4.09 132.85 3.83
C LYS A 71 4.30 132.24 5.21
N ALA A 72 5.53 131.81 5.54
CA ALA A 72 5.85 131.25 6.86
C ALA A 72 6.12 132.32 7.92
N ARG A 73 6.23 133.60 7.52
CA ARG A 73 6.39 134.72 8.46
C ARG A 73 5.02 135.09 9.04
N VAL A 74 4.84 134.82 10.33
CA VAL A 74 3.77 135.45 11.12
C VAL A 74 4.33 136.79 11.61
N GLU A 75 4.15 137.85 10.81
CA GLU A 75 4.40 139.21 11.27
C GLU A 75 3.20 139.71 12.08
N ILE A 76 3.40 139.98 13.37
CA ILE A 76 2.44 140.71 14.20
C ILE A 76 2.66 142.20 13.91
N ASP A 77 2.16 142.66 12.77
CA ASP A 77 2.23 144.06 12.39
C ASP A 77 0.97 144.80 12.84
N HIS A 78 0.97 145.16 14.13
CA HIS A 78 0.06 146.18 14.67
C HIS A 78 0.88 147.47 14.87
N PRO A 79 0.50 148.61 14.25
CA PRO A 79 1.29 149.84 14.24
C PRO A 79 1.45 150.49 15.64
N ASP A 80 0.56 150.20 16.59
CA ASP A 80 0.56 150.81 17.93
C ASP A 80 1.21 149.95 19.04
N LEU A 81 1.84 148.80 18.73
CA LEU A 81 2.42 147.93 19.76
C LEU A 81 3.92 148.21 19.99
N PRO A 82 4.37 148.53 21.23
CA PRO A 82 5.79 148.67 21.55
C PRO A 82 6.60 147.42 21.20
N VAL A 83 7.80 147.63 20.64
CA VAL A 83 8.69 146.55 20.16
C VAL A 83 9.04 145.57 21.27
N GLU A 84 9.19 146.03 22.51
CA GLU A 84 9.47 145.19 23.69
C GLU A 84 8.32 144.21 24.02
N LEU A 85 7.07 144.65 23.87
CA LEU A 85 5.90 143.78 24.06
C LEU A 85 5.77 142.75 22.94
N LYS A 86 6.10 143.11 21.70
CA LYS A 86 6.16 142.15 20.58
C LYS A 86 7.23 141.09 20.82
N ALA A 87 8.42 141.48 21.30
CA ALA A 87 9.52 140.55 21.56
C ALA A 87 9.18 139.55 22.67
N THR A 88 8.62 140.01 23.79
CA THR A 88 8.22 139.16 24.92
C THR A 88 7.07 138.22 24.56
N ALA A 89 6.06 138.70 23.83
CA ALA A 89 4.97 137.86 23.34
C ALA A 89 5.47 136.79 22.34
N ALA A 90 6.37 137.16 21.43
CA ALA A 90 6.98 136.21 20.49
C ALA A 90 7.80 135.14 21.21
N GLU A 91 8.56 135.52 22.24
CA GLU A 91 9.34 134.57 23.05
C GLU A 91 8.43 133.61 23.84
N ALA A 92 7.35 134.12 24.44
CA ALA A 92 6.37 133.30 25.15
C ALA A 92 5.68 132.30 24.21
N ILE A 93 5.23 132.73 23.03
CA ILE A 93 4.62 131.86 22.02
C ILE A 93 5.63 130.82 21.51
N ALA A 94 6.88 131.22 21.26
CA ALA A 94 7.94 130.30 20.86
C ALA A 94 8.29 129.28 21.97
N GLY A 95 8.20 129.69 23.24
CA GLY A 95 8.35 128.81 24.40
C GLY A 95 7.25 127.76 24.49
N ILE A 96 5.98 128.19 24.41
CA ILE A 96 4.81 127.31 24.41
C ILE A 96 4.87 126.33 23.24
N TRP A 97 5.19 126.81 22.04
CA TRP A 97 5.33 125.96 20.86
C TRP A 97 6.43 124.91 21.01
N ARG A 98 7.62 125.31 21.51
CA ARG A 98 8.72 124.37 21.77
C ARG A 98 8.33 123.32 22.80
N HIS A 99 7.67 123.73 23.89
CA HIS A 99 7.23 122.81 24.94
C HIS A 99 6.16 121.83 24.45
N ALA A 100 5.12 122.33 23.77
CA ALA A 100 4.07 121.50 23.19
C ALA A 100 4.63 120.52 22.14
N THR A 101 5.54 120.99 21.27
CA THR A 101 6.20 120.13 20.28
C THR A 101 7.09 119.08 20.93
N ALA A 102 7.78 119.41 22.02
CA ALA A 102 8.60 118.47 22.77
C ALA A 102 7.73 117.41 23.49
N SER A 103 6.61 117.80 24.12
CA SER A 103 5.66 116.87 24.74
C SER A 103 5.07 115.91 23.71
N ALA A 104 4.56 116.44 22.60
CA ALA A 104 3.97 115.63 21.52
C ALA A 104 4.99 114.64 20.92
N ARG A 105 6.26 115.05 20.77
CA ARG A 105 7.33 114.14 20.34
C ARG A 105 7.61 113.06 21.39
N GLY A 106 7.63 113.41 22.68
CA GLY A 106 7.82 112.45 23.77
C GLY A 106 6.72 111.39 23.82
N GLU A 107 5.45 111.81 23.75
CA GLU A 107 4.29 110.92 23.71
C GLU A 107 4.32 110.01 22.47
N LEU A 108 4.67 110.56 21.31
CA LEU A 108 4.80 109.78 20.08
C LEU A 108 5.93 108.75 20.14
N GLU A 109 7.07 109.06 20.75
CA GLU A 109 8.13 108.08 20.97
C GLU A 109 7.71 107.00 21.98
N ALA A 110 6.98 107.36 23.04
CA ALA A 110 6.43 106.38 23.99
C ALA A 110 5.48 105.39 23.28
N LEU A 111 4.51 105.91 22.50
CA LEU A 111 3.60 105.07 21.70
C LEU A 111 4.33 104.22 20.66
N ARG A 112 5.43 104.73 20.07
CA ARG A 112 6.26 103.95 19.14
C ARG A 112 6.98 102.80 19.83
N ILE A 113 7.45 102.99 21.07
CA ILE A 113 8.10 101.93 21.84
C ILE A 113 7.07 100.87 22.24
N GLU A 114 5.90 101.27 22.74
CA GLU A 114 4.80 100.37 23.09
C GLU A 114 4.34 99.55 21.87
N ALA A 115 4.07 100.20 20.74
CA ALA A 115 3.68 99.50 19.51
C ALA A 115 4.76 98.52 19.01
N ARG A 116 6.05 98.81 19.21
CA ARG A 116 7.13 97.88 18.88
C ARG A 116 7.15 96.69 19.83
N ALA A 117 6.95 96.92 21.13
CA ALA A 117 6.87 95.86 22.12
C ALA A 117 5.69 94.91 21.83
N ASP A 118 4.51 95.45 21.52
CA ASP A 118 3.32 94.66 21.16
C ASP A 118 3.54 93.84 19.89
N LEU A 119 4.17 94.43 18.87
CA LEU A 119 4.53 93.71 17.63
C LEU A 119 5.54 92.59 17.90
N GLU A 120 6.53 92.81 18.76
CA GLU A 120 7.47 91.76 19.15
C GLU A 120 6.80 90.64 19.93
N GLN A 121 5.90 90.97 20.85
CA GLN A 121 5.13 89.98 21.60
C GLN A 121 4.23 89.16 20.67
N ALA A 122 3.45 89.81 19.81
CA ALA A 122 2.59 89.12 18.84
C ALA A 122 3.41 88.23 17.88
N ARG A 123 4.62 88.65 17.49
CA ARG A 123 5.53 87.83 16.69
C ARG A 123 6.02 86.60 17.45
N ARG A 124 6.36 86.73 18.73
CA ARG A 124 6.77 85.59 19.57
C ARG A 124 5.63 84.60 19.74
N GLU A 125 4.43 85.07 20.08
CA GLU A 125 3.23 84.23 20.21
C GLU A 125 2.92 83.49 18.90
N LEU A 126 3.04 84.16 17.75
CA LEU A 126 2.86 83.53 16.43
C LEU A 126 3.95 82.49 16.13
N GLN A 127 5.21 82.76 16.49
CA GLN A 127 6.30 81.80 16.31
C GLN A 127 6.13 80.57 17.21
N GLU A 128 5.77 80.76 18.48
CA GLU A 128 5.47 79.68 19.42
C GLU A 128 4.27 78.85 18.96
N GLY A 129 3.20 79.51 18.51
CA GLY A 129 2.03 78.85 17.93
C GLY A 129 2.37 78.00 16.70
N ASN A 130 3.14 78.56 15.75
CA ASN A 130 3.58 77.82 14.57
C ASN A 130 4.48 76.64 14.94
N ALA A 131 5.41 76.81 15.88
CA ALA A 131 6.26 75.73 16.36
C ALA A 131 5.44 74.62 17.02
N ALA A 132 4.40 74.96 17.80
CA ALA A 132 3.50 74.00 18.41
C ALA A 132 2.66 73.23 17.37
N VAL A 133 2.17 73.90 16.32
CA VAL A 133 1.43 73.27 15.22
C VAL A 133 2.32 72.30 14.44
N GLU A 134 3.55 72.69 14.09
CA GLU A 134 4.49 71.80 13.40
C GLU A 134 4.89 70.61 14.27
N ALA A 135 5.13 70.81 15.57
CA ALA A 135 5.41 69.72 16.49
C ALA A 135 4.22 68.74 16.61
N ALA A 136 2.99 69.26 16.69
CA ALA A 136 1.78 68.45 16.72
C ALA A 136 1.58 67.68 15.41
N ARG A 137 1.88 68.31 14.26
CA ARG A 137 1.82 67.69 12.93
C ARG A 137 2.80 66.53 12.82
N LEU A 138 4.08 66.75 13.15
CA LEU A 138 5.12 65.72 13.13
C LEU A 138 4.75 64.54 14.04
N ARG A 139 4.20 64.83 15.23
CA ARG A 139 3.72 63.79 16.15
C ARG A 139 2.52 63.02 15.58
N GLY A 140 1.62 63.70 14.86
CA GLY A 140 0.52 63.06 14.15
C GLY A 140 0.99 62.13 13.02
N GLU A 141 1.95 62.58 12.22
CA GLU A 141 2.57 61.78 11.15
C GLU A 141 3.27 60.53 11.73
N GLU A 142 4.01 60.68 12.84
CA GLU A 142 4.64 59.56 13.53
C GLU A 142 3.62 58.55 14.06
N LEU A 143 2.53 59.00 14.68
CA LEU A 143 1.46 58.12 15.15
C LEU A 143 0.75 57.39 14.00
N LEU A 144 0.56 58.05 12.85
CA LEU A 144 0.00 57.42 11.66
C LEU A 144 0.94 56.33 11.11
N ASN A 145 2.26 56.59 11.11
CA ASN A 145 3.26 55.60 10.72
C ASN A 145 3.27 54.41 11.68
N GLN A 146 3.23 54.64 12.98
CA GLN A 146 3.15 53.59 14.00
C GLN A 146 1.86 52.77 13.86
N LEU A 147 0.72 53.42 13.60
CA LEU A 147 -0.55 52.74 13.35
C LEU A 147 -0.49 51.88 12.07
N GLY A 148 0.14 52.39 11.01
CA GLY A 148 0.39 51.65 9.77
C GLY A 148 1.24 50.40 10.01
N ALA A 149 2.36 50.55 10.73
CA ALA A 149 3.24 49.46 11.09
C ALA A 149 2.53 48.41 11.96
N ALA A 150 1.76 48.83 12.97
CA ALA A 150 1.00 47.94 13.83
C ALA A 150 -0.08 47.16 13.06
N LYS A 151 -0.78 47.82 12.12
CA LYS A 151 -1.74 47.16 11.22
C LYS A 151 -1.06 46.13 10.32
N ALA A 152 0.09 46.47 9.73
CA ALA A 152 0.87 45.54 8.91
C ALA A 152 1.35 44.33 9.72
N ALA A 153 1.88 44.55 10.93
CA ALA A 153 2.29 43.47 11.83
C ALA A 153 1.11 42.56 12.23
N THR A 154 -0.06 43.15 12.53
CA THR A 154 -1.27 42.39 12.82
C THR A 154 -1.73 41.54 11.63
N GLN A 155 -1.63 42.08 10.41
CA GLN A 155 -1.99 41.33 9.21
C GLN A 155 -1.01 40.19 8.93
N ALA A 156 0.29 40.41 9.15
CA ALA A 156 1.30 39.35 9.04
C ALA A 156 1.00 38.20 10.01
N VAL A 157 0.78 38.49 11.30
CA VAL A 157 0.43 37.48 12.30
C VAL A 157 -0.86 36.73 11.96
N ARG A 158 -1.86 37.41 11.38
CA ARG A 158 -3.09 36.74 10.90
C ARG A 158 -2.81 35.78 9.76
N ASN A 159 -2.00 36.18 8.78
CA ASN A 159 -1.63 35.33 7.66
C ASN A 159 -0.83 34.10 8.13
N ASP A 160 0.10 34.29 9.07
CA ASP A 160 0.88 33.20 9.67
C ASP A 160 -0.03 32.24 10.46
N LEU A 161 -0.97 32.77 11.24
CA LEU A 161 -1.95 31.95 11.96
C LEU A 161 -2.83 31.14 10.99
N GLU A 162 -3.25 31.72 9.86
CA GLU A 162 -3.98 30.99 8.83
C GLU A 162 -3.13 29.90 8.18
N ALA A 163 -1.85 30.17 7.90
CA ALA A 163 -0.92 29.17 7.37
C ALA A 163 -0.73 28.00 8.34
N GLU A 164 -0.52 28.29 9.63
CA GLU A 164 -0.43 27.27 10.69
C GLU A 164 -1.73 26.47 10.83
N ARG A 165 -2.90 27.12 10.76
CA ARG A 165 -4.19 26.42 10.78
C ARG A 165 -4.35 25.47 9.58
N ARG A 166 -3.91 25.88 8.38
CA ARG A 166 -3.93 25.02 7.19
C ARG A 166 -2.95 23.86 7.33
N ALA A 167 -1.75 24.11 7.86
CA ALA A 167 -0.77 23.06 8.12
C ALA A 167 -1.30 22.05 9.14
N HIS A 168 -1.87 22.51 10.25
CA HIS A 168 -2.49 21.66 11.27
C HIS A 168 -3.69 20.86 10.73
N ALA A 169 -4.56 21.47 9.92
CA ALA A 169 -5.66 20.74 9.27
C ALA A 169 -5.11 19.64 8.34
N GLY A 170 -4.03 19.93 7.61
CA GLY A 170 -3.35 18.95 6.76
C GLY A 170 -2.72 17.79 7.53
N THR A 171 -2.05 18.06 8.66
CA THR A 171 -1.48 17.00 9.51
C THR A 171 -2.57 16.17 10.19
N ALA A 172 -3.65 16.80 10.66
CA ALA A 172 -4.80 16.11 11.24
C ALA A 172 -5.49 15.18 10.22
N ALA A 173 -5.68 15.63 8.98
CA ALA A 173 -6.25 14.80 7.91
C ALA A 173 -5.36 13.58 7.60
N ARG A 174 -4.04 13.77 7.51
CA ARG A 174 -3.08 12.66 7.32
C ARG A 174 -3.11 11.67 8.49
N LEU A 175 -3.21 12.18 9.73
CA LEU A 175 -3.31 11.33 10.92
C LEU A 175 -4.59 10.48 10.88
N GLN A 176 -5.72 11.10 10.53
CA GLN A 176 -7.00 10.39 10.38
C GLN A 176 -6.92 9.33 9.28
N GLU A 177 -6.30 9.64 8.14
CA GLU A 177 -6.09 8.67 7.06
C GLU A 177 -5.25 7.49 7.54
N VAL A 178 -4.11 7.73 8.19
CA VAL A 178 -3.26 6.66 8.76
C VAL A 178 -4.01 5.82 9.80
N GLN A 179 -4.84 6.44 10.64
CA GLN A 179 -5.67 5.71 11.60
C GLN A 179 -6.69 4.81 10.90
N THR A 180 -7.33 5.28 9.83
CA THR A 180 -8.27 4.46 9.05
C THR A 180 -7.56 3.30 8.34
N GLN A 181 -6.39 3.54 7.75
CA GLN A 181 -5.56 2.49 7.15
C GLN A 181 -5.12 1.45 8.18
N LEU A 182 -4.70 1.88 9.38
CA LEU A 182 -4.35 0.98 10.48
C LEU A 182 -5.56 0.15 10.95
N GLY A 183 -6.75 0.75 11.02
CA GLY A 183 -7.99 0.06 11.32
C GLY A 183 -8.31 -1.03 10.29
N GLN A 184 -8.26 -0.68 9.00
CA GLN A 184 -8.48 -1.63 7.90
C GLN A 184 -7.46 -2.76 7.88
N ALA A 185 -6.17 -2.45 8.09
CA ALA A 185 -5.11 -3.45 8.16
C ALA A 185 -5.32 -4.42 9.34
N ARG A 186 -5.74 -3.92 10.51
CA ARG A 186 -6.07 -4.75 11.67
C ARG A 186 -7.26 -5.65 11.40
N GLU A 187 -8.33 -5.14 10.79
CA GLU A 187 -9.48 -5.95 10.39
C GLU A 187 -9.10 -7.03 9.37
N GLN A 188 -8.29 -6.68 8.36
CA GLN A 188 -7.80 -7.64 7.38
C GLN A 188 -6.95 -8.72 8.04
N GLN A 189 -6.03 -8.34 8.94
CA GLN A 189 -5.22 -9.28 9.71
C GLN A 189 -6.10 -10.21 10.55
N GLN A 190 -7.12 -9.69 11.23
CA GLN A 190 -8.05 -10.51 12.01
C GLN A 190 -8.81 -11.49 11.12
N ARG A 191 -9.36 -11.03 9.98
CA ARG A 191 -10.05 -11.90 9.02
C ARG A 191 -9.15 -13.01 8.48
N LEU A 192 -7.88 -12.71 8.21
CA LEU A 192 -6.90 -13.71 7.80
C LEU A 192 -6.63 -14.71 8.93
N GLN A 193 -6.41 -14.25 10.16
CA GLN A 193 -6.21 -15.13 11.32
C GLN A 193 -7.42 -16.05 11.55
N ASP A 194 -8.63 -15.51 11.50
CA ASP A 194 -9.88 -16.26 11.63
C ASP A 194 -10.00 -17.29 10.50
N GLY A 195 -9.73 -16.89 9.24
CA GLY A 195 -9.72 -17.76 8.08
C GLY A 195 -8.71 -18.91 8.20
N PHE A 196 -7.46 -18.61 8.57
CA PHE A 196 -6.43 -19.61 8.83
C PHE A 196 -6.82 -20.55 9.96
N SER A 197 -7.42 -20.04 11.04
CA SER A 197 -7.88 -20.89 12.15
C SER A 197 -8.98 -21.85 11.72
N ALA A 198 -9.90 -21.40 10.87
CA ALA A 198 -10.97 -22.22 10.31
C ALA A 198 -10.44 -23.27 9.32
N GLU A 199 -9.46 -22.91 8.49
CA GLU A 199 -8.78 -23.86 7.61
C GLU A 199 -8.00 -24.92 8.40
N LEU A 200 -7.26 -24.52 9.45
CA LEU A 200 -6.58 -25.45 10.35
C LEU A 200 -7.56 -26.40 11.05
N ALA A 201 -8.72 -25.91 11.48
CA ALA A 201 -9.77 -26.75 12.05
C ALA A 201 -10.29 -27.77 11.03
N LYS A 202 -10.60 -27.33 9.80
CA LYS A 202 -11.04 -28.23 8.71
C LYS A 202 -10.00 -29.29 8.37
N VAL A 203 -8.72 -28.92 8.30
CA VAL A 203 -7.63 -29.87 8.04
C VAL A 203 -7.49 -30.86 9.20
N ARG A 204 -7.57 -30.41 10.46
CA ARG A 204 -7.56 -31.30 11.63
C ARG A 204 -8.73 -32.28 11.60
N ASP A 205 -9.93 -31.83 11.27
CA ASP A 205 -11.10 -32.70 11.16
C ASP A 205 -10.95 -33.71 10.01
N ALA A 206 -10.43 -33.28 8.86
CA ALA A 206 -10.18 -34.16 7.71
C ALA A 206 -9.13 -35.23 8.03
N VAL A 207 -8.05 -34.86 8.74
CA VAL A 207 -7.02 -35.79 9.23
C VAL A 207 -7.64 -36.77 10.24
N ALA A 208 -8.39 -36.29 11.23
CA ALA A 208 -9.06 -37.15 12.20
C ALA A 208 -10.02 -38.16 11.52
N GLN A 209 -10.77 -37.73 10.51
CA GLN A 209 -11.63 -38.61 9.72
C GLN A 209 -10.84 -39.60 8.84
N ALA A 210 -9.68 -39.21 8.32
CA ALA A 210 -8.79 -40.11 7.59
C ALA A 210 -8.21 -41.17 8.53
N ASP A 211 -7.74 -40.77 9.72
CA ASP A 211 -7.23 -41.67 10.75
C ASP A 211 -8.30 -42.66 11.23
N GLN A 212 -9.54 -42.19 11.45
CA GLN A 212 -10.66 -43.07 11.78
C GLN A 212 -10.96 -44.10 10.67
N ARG A 213 -10.92 -43.66 9.40
CA ARG A 213 -11.11 -44.56 8.25
C ARG A 213 -9.96 -45.57 8.13
N ALA A 214 -8.71 -45.14 8.32
CA ALA A 214 -7.54 -46.01 8.34
C ALA A 214 -7.64 -47.05 9.46
N ALA A 215 -7.91 -46.62 10.70
CA ALA A 215 -8.10 -47.52 11.84
C ALA A 215 -9.25 -48.51 11.64
N ALA A 216 -10.36 -48.08 11.01
CA ALA A 216 -11.47 -48.97 10.67
C ALA A 216 -11.08 -49.98 9.58
N ALA A 217 -10.34 -49.56 8.56
CA ALA A 217 -9.81 -50.45 7.52
C ALA A 217 -8.81 -51.46 8.09
N GLU A 218 -7.90 -51.02 8.97
CA GLU A 218 -6.96 -51.90 9.69
C GLU A 218 -7.71 -52.95 10.51
N ARG A 219 -8.75 -52.57 11.28
CA ARG A 219 -9.57 -53.52 12.04
C ARG A 219 -10.24 -54.55 11.12
N ARG A 220 -10.79 -54.13 9.98
CA ARG A 220 -11.39 -55.06 9.00
C ARG A 220 -10.35 -56.01 8.43
N ALA A 221 -9.19 -55.51 8.02
CA ALA A 221 -8.09 -56.32 7.52
C ALA A 221 -7.61 -57.35 8.56
N LEU A 222 -7.50 -56.97 9.84
CA LEU A 222 -7.15 -57.89 10.92
C LEU A 222 -8.21 -59.00 11.11
N LEU A 223 -9.50 -58.66 11.00
CA LEU A 223 -10.57 -59.64 11.06
C LEU A 223 -10.57 -60.59 9.86
N GLU A 224 -10.31 -60.08 8.65
CA GLU A 224 -10.16 -60.89 7.44
C GLU A 224 -8.97 -61.85 7.55
N VAL A 225 -7.82 -61.37 8.04
CA VAL A 225 -6.65 -62.22 8.31
C VAL A 225 -6.97 -63.31 9.34
N GLU A 226 -7.71 -62.99 10.40
CA GLU A 226 -8.10 -63.98 11.40
C GLU A 226 -9.11 -65.01 10.84
N GLN A 227 -10.07 -64.56 10.03
CA GLN A 227 -10.99 -65.45 9.31
C GLN A 227 -10.23 -66.37 8.34
N GLU A 228 -9.27 -65.84 7.59
CA GLU A 228 -8.41 -66.63 6.72
C GLU A 228 -7.57 -67.64 7.51
N ARG A 229 -7.00 -67.25 8.65
CA ARG A 229 -6.27 -68.17 9.53
C ARG A 229 -7.17 -69.30 10.03
N GLN A 230 -8.37 -68.97 10.50
CA GLN A 230 -9.35 -69.98 10.94
C GLN A 230 -9.79 -70.88 9.78
N ALA A 231 -10.00 -70.34 8.58
CA ALA A 231 -10.32 -71.11 7.39
C ALA A 231 -9.17 -72.04 6.99
N ARG A 232 -7.92 -71.56 7.03
CA ARG A 232 -6.71 -72.38 6.82
C ARG A 232 -6.62 -73.49 7.85
N THR A 233 -6.75 -73.20 9.14
CA THR A 233 -6.74 -74.24 10.19
C THR A 233 -7.87 -75.27 10.02
N LYS A 234 -9.07 -74.85 9.60
CA LYS A 234 -10.16 -75.79 9.28
C LYS A 234 -9.83 -76.65 8.06
N ALA A 235 -9.28 -76.05 7.00
CA ALA A 235 -8.84 -76.76 5.81
C ALA A 235 -7.71 -77.77 6.12
N ASP A 236 -6.74 -77.38 6.94
CA ASP A 236 -5.65 -78.26 7.40
C ASP A 236 -6.20 -79.45 8.18
N LYS A 237 -7.14 -79.22 9.12
CA LYS A 237 -7.81 -80.32 9.86
C LYS A 237 -8.59 -81.26 8.94
N LEU A 238 -9.30 -80.72 7.94
CA LEU A 238 -10.02 -81.53 6.94
C LEU A 238 -9.04 -82.32 6.07
N ALA A 239 -7.92 -81.72 5.66
CA ALA A 239 -6.88 -82.37 4.88
C ALA A 239 -6.20 -83.48 5.69
N GLU A 240 -5.90 -83.26 6.98
CA GLU A 240 -5.39 -84.29 7.89
C GLU A 240 -6.41 -85.42 8.09
N ALA A 241 -7.70 -85.10 8.27
CA ALA A 241 -8.76 -86.10 8.39
C ALA A 241 -8.89 -86.94 7.11
N LEU A 242 -8.86 -86.31 5.93
CA LEU A 242 -8.87 -87.01 4.63
C LEU A 242 -7.60 -87.86 4.44
N ARG A 243 -6.41 -87.36 4.81
CA ARG A 243 -5.17 -88.16 4.81
C ARG A 243 -5.28 -89.36 5.76
N GLY A 244 -5.86 -89.17 6.94
CA GLY A 244 -6.15 -90.25 7.89
C GLY A 244 -7.11 -91.28 7.28
N GLN A 245 -8.20 -90.84 6.65
CA GLN A 245 -9.13 -91.73 5.95
C GLN A 245 -8.45 -92.49 4.80
N MET A 246 -7.65 -91.82 3.97
CA MET A 246 -6.86 -92.44 2.91
C MET A 246 -5.88 -93.47 3.49
N ALA A 247 -5.15 -93.15 4.56
CA ALA A 247 -4.26 -94.10 5.23
C ALA A 247 -5.03 -95.31 5.79
N THR A 248 -6.23 -95.13 6.33
CA THR A 248 -7.08 -96.26 6.76
C THR A 248 -7.60 -97.09 5.59
N GLN A 249 -8.00 -96.45 4.49
CA GLN A 249 -8.44 -97.15 3.28
C GLN A 249 -7.28 -97.90 2.62
N GLU A 250 -6.08 -97.32 2.57
CA GLU A 250 -4.86 -97.97 2.12
C GLU A 250 -4.50 -99.14 3.04
N ALA A 251 -4.57 -98.98 4.37
CA ALA A 251 -4.33 -100.07 5.31
C ALA A 251 -5.36 -101.21 5.15
N GLN A 252 -6.64 -100.88 4.97
CA GLN A 252 -7.68 -101.85 4.66
C GLN A 252 -7.46 -102.50 3.29
N GLY A 253 -7.02 -101.74 2.29
CA GLY A 253 -6.63 -102.22 0.97
C GLY A 253 -5.50 -103.23 1.07
N ARG A 254 -4.41 -102.87 1.74
CA ARG A 254 -3.27 -103.77 2.04
C ARG A 254 -3.72 -105.00 2.83
N GLN A 255 -4.60 -104.87 3.82
CA GLN A 255 -5.14 -106.04 4.54
C GLN A 255 -5.98 -106.95 3.62
N LYS A 256 -6.81 -106.38 2.75
CA LYS A 256 -7.57 -107.15 1.75
C LYS A 256 -6.63 -107.82 0.75
N GLU A 257 -5.60 -107.13 0.27
CA GLU A 257 -4.56 -107.67 -0.62
C GLU A 257 -3.77 -108.79 0.05
N LEU A 258 -3.38 -108.63 1.33
CA LEU A 258 -2.73 -109.69 2.11
C LEU A 258 -3.66 -110.89 2.31
N ALA A 259 -4.94 -110.66 2.65
CA ALA A 259 -5.92 -111.73 2.76
C ALA A 259 -6.16 -112.44 1.42
N GLN A 260 -6.20 -111.69 0.31
CA GLN A 260 -6.28 -112.26 -1.04
C GLN A 260 -5.00 -113.03 -1.38
N ALA A 261 -3.81 -112.53 -1.03
CA ALA A 261 -2.54 -113.22 -1.23
C ALA A 261 -2.48 -114.52 -0.39
N GLU A 262 -2.98 -114.51 0.85
CA GLU A 262 -3.11 -115.71 1.69
C GLU A 262 -4.07 -116.74 1.09
N ILE A 263 -5.23 -116.32 0.59
CA ILE A 263 -6.18 -117.21 -0.10
C ILE A 263 -5.53 -117.77 -1.37
N THR A 264 -4.85 -116.94 -2.15
CA THR A 264 -4.18 -117.34 -3.39
C THR A 264 -3.05 -118.32 -3.09
N ALA A 265 -2.24 -118.08 -2.06
CA ALA A 265 -1.20 -118.99 -1.61
C ALA A 265 -1.77 -120.33 -1.09
N ARG A 266 -2.90 -120.31 -0.38
CA ARG A 266 -3.62 -121.53 0.02
C ARG A 266 -4.20 -122.29 -1.17
N LEU A 267 -4.70 -121.58 -2.19
CA LEU A 267 -5.18 -122.22 -3.42
C LEU A 267 -4.02 -122.80 -4.22
N GLN A 268 -2.88 -122.10 -4.33
CA GLN A 268 -1.67 -122.59 -4.96
C GLN A 268 -1.12 -123.83 -4.25
N SER A 269 -0.97 -123.83 -2.92
CA SER A 269 -0.52 -125.02 -2.19
C SER A 269 -1.47 -126.21 -2.36
N ARG A 270 -2.77 -125.95 -2.49
CA ARG A 270 -3.78 -126.98 -2.75
C ARG A 270 -3.73 -127.49 -4.19
N VAL A 271 -3.43 -126.63 -5.16
CA VAL A 271 -3.15 -127.03 -6.55
C VAL A 271 -1.87 -127.87 -6.62
N ASP A 272 -0.79 -127.45 -5.96
CA ASP A 272 0.47 -128.19 -5.90
C ASP A 272 0.28 -129.57 -5.23
N ALA A 273 -0.49 -129.63 -4.14
CA ALA A 273 -0.83 -130.90 -3.49
C ALA A 273 -1.68 -131.82 -4.39
N LEU A 274 -2.62 -131.26 -5.16
CA LEU A 274 -3.39 -132.01 -6.14
C LEU A 274 -2.51 -132.48 -7.30
N GLN A 275 -1.63 -131.65 -7.83
CA GLN A 275 -0.66 -132.00 -8.87
C GLN A 275 0.28 -133.12 -8.42
N ALA A 276 0.79 -133.04 -7.18
CA ALA A 276 1.58 -134.11 -6.58
C ALA A 276 0.78 -135.42 -6.47
N ALA A 277 -0.52 -135.34 -6.13
CA ALA A 277 -1.40 -136.51 -6.08
C ALA A 277 -1.68 -137.11 -7.47
N THR A 278 -1.86 -136.29 -8.52
CA THR A 278 -2.00 -136.79 -9.90
C THR A 278 -0.72 -137.40 -10.43
N GLN A 279 0.44 -136.81 -10.15
CA GLN A 279 1.74 -137.41 -10.49
C GLN A 279 1.91 -138.77 -9.82
N ARG A 280 1.55 -138.87 -8.53
CA ARG A 280 1.60 -140.14 -7.78
C ARG A 280 0.67 -141.20 -8.37
N ARG A 281 -0.56 -140.82 -8.73
CA ARG A 281 -1.49 -141.70 -9.46
C ARG A 281 -0.98 -142.08 -10.85
N GLY A 282 -0.21 -141.22 -11.51
CA GLY A 282 0.45 -141.51 -12.79
C GLY A 282 1.48 -142.62 -12.65
N ILE A 283 2.37 -142.52 -11.65
CA ILE A 283 3.36 -143.54 -11.32
C ILE A 283 2.70 -144.87 -10.95
N ASP A 284 1.62 -144.84 -10.16
CA ASP A 284 0.86 -146.05 -9.80
C ASP A 284 0.20 -146.71 -11.02
N ASN A 285 -0.28 -145.93 -11.99
CA ASN A 285 -0.86 -146.45 -13.23
C ASN A 285 0.19 -147.11 -14.13
N GLU A 286 1.36 -146.49 -14.28
CA GLU A 286 2.48 -147.06 -15.05
C GLU A 286 2.95 -148.39 -14.43
N ALA A 287 3.03 -148.47 -13.09
CA ALA A 287 3.37 -149.71 -12.40
C ALA A 287 2.33 -150.83 -12.63
N LEU A 288 1.03 -150.49 -12.63
CA LEU A 288 -0.05 -151.44 -12.93
C LEU A 288 -0.02 -151.90 -14.40
N GLN A 289 0.28 -151.00 -15.34
CA GLN A 289 0.41 -151.37 -16.76
C GLN A 289 1.57 -152.34 -16.99
N HIS A 290 2.70 -152.16 -16.29
CA HIS A 290 3.82 -153.10 -16.34
C HIS A 290 3.45 -154.49 -15.78
N GLN A 291 2.64 -154.57 -14.72
CA GLN A 291 2.16 -155.84 -14.18
C GLN A 291 1.21 -156.58 -15.15
N VAL A 292 0.33 -155.84 -15.84
CA VAL A 292 -0.58 -156.42 -16.85
C VAL A 292 0.18 -156.92 -18.08
N ALA A 293 1.27 -156.24 -18.47
CA ALA A 293 2.14 -156.70 -19.57
C ALA A 293 2.86 -158.02 -19.20
N GLN A 294 3.44 -158.12 -18.00
CA GLN A 294 4.11 -159.34 -17.55
C GLN A 294 3.18 -160.56 -17.48
N LEU A 295 1.92 -160.38 -17.05
CA LEU A 295 0.93 -161.46 -17.01
C LEU A 295 0.49 -161.92 -18.41
N ARG A 296 0.46 -161.01 -19.40
CA ARG A 296 0.17 -161.35 -20.80
C ARG A 296 1.27 -162.21 -21.42
N ASP A 297 2.54 -161.89 -21.15
CA ASP A 297 3.68 -162.64 -21.68
C ASP A 297 3.74 -164.07 -21.10
N GLN A 298 3.40 -164.23 -19.82
CA GLN A 298 3.30 -165.55 -19.17
C GLN A 298 2.17 -166.41 -19.77
N LEU A 299 1.04 -165.79 -20.11
CA LEU A 299 -0.08 -166.49 -20.76
C LEU A 299 0.29 -166.98 -22.17
N GLN A 300 0.99 -166.15 -22.96
CA GLN A 300 1.45 -166.51 -24.30
C GLN A 300 2.48 -167.65 -24.30
N ALA A 301 3.39 -167.69 -23.32
CA ALA A 301 4.36 -168.78 -23.18
C ALA A 301 3.68 -170.14 -22.92
N SER A 302 2.70 -170.18 -22.00
CA SER A 302 1.96 -171.41 -21.69
C SER A 302 1.12 -171.94 -22.86
N GLN A 303 0.61 -171.06 -23.72
CA GLN A 303 -0.15 -171.44 -24.91
C GLN A 303 0.73 -172.05 -26.01
N GLN A 304 2.00 -171.64 -26.11
CA GLN A 304 2.96 -172.19 -27.09
C GLN A 304 3.54 -173.55 -26.67
N GLU A 305 3.53 -173.88 -25.39
CA GLU A 305 3.92 -175.21 -24.89
C GLU A 305 2.80 -176.24 -25.12
N ALA A 306 1.53 -175.83 -24.95
CA ALA A 306 0.36 -176.69 -25.21
C ALA A 306 0.20 -177.08 -26.69
N THR A 307 0.67 -176.25 -27.64
CA THR A 307 0.63 -176.57 -29.07
C THR A 307 1.73 -177.57 -29.48
N LYS A 308 2.89 -177.56 -28.82
CA LYS A 308 3.99 -178.50 -29.08
C LYS A 308 3.66 -179.93 -28.66
N TYR A 309 3.04 -180.12 -27.49
CA TYR A 309 2.56 -181.44 -27.05
C TYR A 309 1.43 -182.00 -27.93
N ARG A 310 0.61 -181.14 -28.56
CA ARG A 310 -0.41 -181.57 -29.53
C ARG A 310 0.20 -182.11 -30.82
N THR A 311 1.25 -181.48 -31.35
CA THR A 311 1.90 -181.93 -32.59
C THR A 311 2.74 -183.20 -32.43
N GLU A 312 3.25 -183.45 -31.22
CA GLU A 312 3.97 -184.70 -30.90
C GLU A 312 3.03 -185.91 -30.75
N ALA A 313 1.77 -185.70 -30.32
CA ALA A 313 0.76 -186.75 -30.24
C ALA A 313 0.24 -187.19 -31.63
N GLU A 314 0.12 -186.27 -32.58
CA GLU A 314 -0.37 -186.55 -33.94
C GLU A 314 0.65 -187.31 -34.80
N THR A 315 1.95 -187.18 -34.53
CA THR A 315 3.03 -187.84 -35.28
C THR A 315 3.29 -189.29 -34.85
N VAL A 316 3.03 -189.65 -33.59
CA VAL A 316 3.06 -191.04 -33.10
C VAL A 316 1.84 -191.83 -33.58
N GLN A 317 0.70 -191.16 -33.79
CA GLN A 317 -0.53 -191.76 -34.32
C GLN A 317 -0.41 -192.14 -35.82
N ALA A 318 0.44 -191.45 -36.59
CA ALA A 318 0.67 -191.75 -38.00
C ALA A 318 1.59 -192.98 -38.26
N LEU A 319 2.41 -193.39 -37.28
CA LEU A 319 3.31 -194.54 -37.39
C LEU A 319 2.63 -195.89 -37.06
N LEU A 320 1.49 -195.88 -36.36
CA LEU A 320 0.77 -197.09 -35.95
C LEU A 320 -0.32 -197.57 -36.93
N GLN A 321 -0.63 -196.80 -37.99
CA GLN A 321 -1.70 -197.13 -38.96
C GLN A 321 -1.22 -197.80 -40.27
N ARG A 322 0.09 -198.13 -40.42
CA ARG A 322 0.63 -198.79 -41.63
C ARG A 322 0.73 -200.33 -41.57
N LEU A 323 0.28 -200.98 -40.49
CA LEU A 323 0.19 -202.45 -40.40
C LEU A 323 -1.21 -202.88 -39.89
N ASN A 324 -2.03 -203.41 -40.82
CA ASN A 324 -3.26 -204.21 -40.63
C ASN A 324 -4.65 -203.49 -40.51
N PRO A 325 -5.80 -204.18 -40.76
CA PRO A 325 -6.83 -203.77 -41.73
C PRO A 325 -8.23 -203.46 -41.15
N ALA A 326 -9.14 -203.03 -42.04
CA ALA A 326 -10.55 -202.56 -41.89
C ALA A 326 -11.50 -203.44 -41.01
N PRO A 327 -12.69 -202.97 -40.49
CA PRO A 327 -13.85 -202.54 -41.31
C PRO A 327 -14.90 -201.51 -40.75
N ALA A 328 -15.73 -200.98 -41.66
CA ALA A 328 -17.20 -200.74 -41.66
C ALA A 328 -18.03 -200.00 -40.55
N ALA A 329 -18.79 -198.98 -41.04
CA ALA A 329 -20.26 -198.78 -40.96
C ALA A 329 -20.99 -197.96 -39.85
N ALA A 330 -21.96 -197.17 -40.36
CA ALA A 330 -23.25 -196.65 -39.80
C ALA A 330 -23.21 -195.51 -38.75
N VAL A 331 -23.94 -194.38 -38.73
CA VAL A 331 -25.15 -193.76 -39.37
C VAL A 331 -26.15 -193.28 -38.27
N LYS A 332 -26.51 -191.97 -38.33
CA LYS A 332 -27.79 -191.27 -37.99
C LYS A 332 -28.08 -190.57 -36.63
N SER A 333 -28.36 -189.25 -36.77
CA SER A 333 -29.52 -188.46 -36.27
C SER A 333 -29.51 -188.00 -34.78
N SER A 334 -30.13 -186.91 -34.28
CA SER A 334 -31.06 -185.88 -34.79
C SER A 334 -31.24 -184.73 -33.74
N ARG A 335 -31.56 -183.50 -34.20
CA ARG A 335 -32.57 -182.51 -33.70
C ARG A 335 -32.64 -181.98 -32.22
N ARG A 336 -32.65 -180.62 -32.15
CA ARG A 336 -33.64 -179.64 -31.54
C ARG A 336 -33.72 -179.34 -30.01
N LYS A 337 -33.52 -178.03 -29.68
CA LYS A 337 -34.31 -177.03 -28.85
C LYS A 337 -34.68 -177.37 -27.36
N PRO A 338 -35.22 -176.44 -26.50
CA PRO A 338 -35.67 -175.02 -26.65
C PRO A 338 -35.09 -174.03 -25.58
N ALA A 339 -35.09 -172.71 -25.79
CA ALA A 339 -36.00 -171.64 -25.25
C ALA A 339 -36.21 -171.55 -23.72
N SER A 340 -35.67 -170.49 -23.11
CA SER A 340 -36.43 -169.34 -22.57
C SER A 340 -35.56 -168.09 -22.63
#